data_AF-A0A0K9NWW0-F1
#
_entry.id   AF-A0A0K9NWW0-F1
#
_cell.length_a   1.000
_cell.length_b   1.000
_cell.length_c   1.000
_cell.angle_alpha   90.00
_cell.angle_beta   90.00
_cell.angle_gamma   90.00
#
_symmetry.space_group_name_H-M   'P 1'
#
loop_
_entity.id
_entity.type
_entity.pdbx_description
1 polymer ?
#
loop_
_entity_poly.entity_id
_entity_poly.type
_entity_poly.pdbx_seq_one_letter_code
_entity_poly.pdbx_strand_id
1 'polypeptide(L)'
;MFYIFLERYFQFIKYLKNGLSAPTEDKKKAYEQTTSDDILTIREEKVFRLWINSLGIESYVNNVFEDVRNGWVLLEVLHKVYPGSVIWKHASKPPIKMPFRKVENCNQIIRIGKELNFSLVNVCGNDIVPQTIFGRNEGLKKLGV
;
A
#
# COMPACT_ATOMS: atom_id res chain seq x y z
N MET A 1 -3.66 -0.31 21.43
CA MET A 1 -2.88 -1.31 20.66
C MET A 1 -2.98 -1.07 19.15
N PHE A 2 -4.18 -0.94 18.56
CA PHE A 2 -4.37 -0.78 17.12
C PHE A 2 -3.72 0.48 16.49
N TYR A 3 -3.70 1.60 17.21
CA TYR A 3 -3.13 2.86 16.71
C TYR A 3 -1.62 2.78 16.47
N ILE A 4 -0.89 2.08 17.36
CA ILE A 4 0.56 1.89 17.25
C ILE A 4 0.91 1.06 16.01
N PHE A 5 0.12 0.02 15.72
CA PHE A 5 0.30 -0.79 14.52
C PHE A 5 0.00 0.00 13.25
N LEU A 6 -1.00 0.86 13.28
CA LEU A 6 -1.34 1.74 12.16
C LEU A 6 -0.23 2.77 11.90
N GLU A 7 0.30 3.42 12.94
CA GLU A 7 1.45 4.32 12.83
C GLU A 7 2.69 3.62 12.28
N ARG A 8 3.01 2.43 12.81
CA ARG A 8 4.15 1.64 12.34
C ARG A 8 3.96 1.19 10.89
N TYR A 9 2.73 0.89 10.48
CA TYR A 9 2.43 0.57 9.09
C TYR A 9 2.67 1.77 8.16
N PHE A 10 2.26 2.98 8.56
CA PHE A 10 2.55 4.18 7.79
C PHE A 10 4.06 4.50 7.72
N GLN A 11 4.80 4.22 8.79
CA GLN A 11 6.27 4.31 8.79
C GLN A 11 6.89 3.26 7.84
N PHE A 12 6.36 2.04 7.83
CA PHE A 12 6.78 0.98 6.92
C PHE A 12 6.57 1.35 5.44
N ILE A 13 5.43 1.96 5.10
CA ILE A 13 5.17 2.48 3.75
C ILE A 13 6.20 3.56 3.35
N LYS A 14 6.55 4.45 4.29
CA LYS A 14 7.60 5.46 4.07
C LYS A 14 8.98 4.83 3.87
N TYR A 15 9.29 3.77 4.61
CA TYR A 15 10.54 3.02 4.45
C TYR A 15 10.62 2.39 3.05
N LEU A 16 9.56 1.75 2.57
CA LEU A 16 9.51 1.17 1.22
C LEU A 16 9.72 2.22 0.11
N LYS A 17 9.22 3.45 0.29
CA LYS A 17 9.44 4.56 -0.65
C LYS A 17 10.92 4.97 -0.76
N ASN A 18 11.63 5.00 0.36
CA ASN A 18 12.99 5.56 0.42
C ASN A 18 14.08 4.60 -0.14
N GLY A 19 13.67 3.45 -0.66
CA GLY A 19 14.51 2.60 -1.50
C GLY A 19 14.83 1.27 -0.85
N LEU A 20 13.92 0.31 -0.99
CA LEU A 20 14.23 -1.01 -1.55
C LEU A 20 13.02 -1.39 -2.41
N SER A 21 13.22 -1.42 -3.73
CA SER A 21 12.26 -2.04 -4.64
C SER A 21 12.01 -3.47 -4.20
N ALA A 22 10.75 -3.87 -4.10
CA ALA A 22 10.34 -5.23 -3.75
C ALA A 22 11.21 -6.27 -4.48
N PRO A 23 11.64 -7.35 -3.81
CA PRO A 23 12.42 -8.40 -4.46
C PRO A 23 11.62 -8.93 -5.65
N THR A 24 12.16 -8.77 -6.86
CA THR A 24 11.61 -9.38 -8.06
C THR A 24 11.62 -10.90 -7.94
N GLU A 25 10.62 -11.54 -8.53
CA GLU A 25 10.36 -12.98 -8.49
C GLU A 25 11.46 -13.81 -9.14
N ASP A 26 12.59 -14.02 -8.47
CA ASP A 26 13.57 -15.04 -8.85
C ASP A 26 13.77 -16.02 -7.70
N LYS A 27 12.92 -17.04 -7.69
CA LYS A 27 12.94 -18.14 -6.73
C LYS A 27 14.23 -18.96 -6.87
N LYS A 28 14.83 -19.29 -5.71
CA LYS A 28 15.76 -20.42 -5.39
C LYS A 28 17.27 -20.16 -5.26
N LYS A 29 17.81 -18.93 -5.32
CA LYS A 29 19.22 -18.66 -4.94
C LYS A 29 19.43 -17.50 -3.95
N ALA A 30 18.37 -17.04 -3.26
CA ALA A 30 18.39 -15.80 -2.49
C ALA A 30 18.39 -15.97 -0.95
N TYR A 31 18.74 -17.13 -0.42
CA TYR A 31 18.85 -17.30 1.05
C TYR A 31 20.19 -16.75 1.60
N GLU A 32 21.21 -16.60 0.75
CA GLU A 32 22.55 -16.13 1.16
C GLU A 32 22.81 -14.64 0.86
N GLN A 33 21.89 -13.95 0.17
CA GLN A 33 22.01 -12.53 -0.20
C GLN A 33 20.87 -11.65 0.35
N THR A 34 20.09 -12.15 1.31
CA THR A 34 19.08 -11.32 1.99
C THR A 34 19.84 -10.38 2.93
N THR A 35 19.81 -9.07 2.65
CA THR A 35 20.41 -8.10 3.58
C THR A 35 19.65 -8.14 4.91
N SER A 36 20.27 -7.67 6.01
CA SER A 36 19.57 -7.57 7.31
C SER A 36 18.23 -6.83 7.19
N ASP A 37 18.20 -5.85 6.30
CA ASP A 37 17.08 -4.94 6.06
C ASP A 37 15.94 -5.63 5.29
N ASP A 38 16.28 -6.48 4.32
CA ASP A 38 15.32 -7.34 3.62
C ASP A 38 14.66 -8.33 4.58
N ILE A 39 15.44 -8.93 5.48
CA ILE A 39 14.92 -9.87 6.49
C ILE A 39 13.98 -9.15 7.46
N LEU A 40 14.32 -7.94 7.89
CA LEU A 40 13.46 -7.11 8.74
C LEU A 40 12.15 -6.78 8.03
N THR A 41 12.21 -6.38 6.76
CA THR A 41 11.05 -6.06 5.93
C THR A 41 10.08 -7.24 5.79
N ILE A 42 10.61 -8.46 5.56
CA ILE A 42 9.80 -9.69 5.47
C ILE A 42 9.18 -10.06 6.83
N ARG A 43 9.89 -9.82 7.94
CA ARG A 43 9.34 -10.07 9.28
C ARG A 43 8.22 -9.09 9.61
N GLU A 44 8.38 -7.83 9.26
CA GLU A 44 7.36 -6.80 9.47
C GLU A 44 6.11 -7.06 8.63
N GLU A 45 6.26 -7.46 7.36
CA GLU A 45 5.16 -7.89 6.49
C GLU A 45 4.26 -8.93 7.19
N LYS A 46 4.87 -10.00 7.73
CA LYS A 46 4.13 -11.09 8.36
C LYS A 46 3.33 -10.62 9.56
N VAL A 47 3.92 -9.72 10.36
CA VAL A 47 3.26 -9.13 11.52
C VAL A 47 2.08 -8.27 11.10
N PHE A 48 2.24 -7.42 10.07
CA PHE A 48 1.14 -6.61 9.55
C PHE A 48 0.03 -7.45 8.94
N ARG A 49 0.36 -8.51 8.20
CA ARG A 49 -0.61 -9.44 7.63
C ARG A 49 -1.48 -10.09 8.70
N LEU A 50 -0.85 -10.63 9.74
CA LEU A 50 -1.56 -11.26 10.86
C LEU A 50 -2.42 -10.24 11.61
N TRP A 51 -1.87 -9.05 11.85
CA TRP A 51 -2.60 -7.96 12.49
C TRP A 51 -3.85 -7.57 11.70
N ILE A 52 -3.73 -7.28 10.40
CA ILE A 52 -4.86 -6.89 9.54
C ILE A 52 -5.95 -7.97 9.52
N ASN A 53 -5.57 -9.23 9.32
CA ASN A 53 -6.53 -10.35 9.26
C ASN A 53 -7.24 -10.57 10.62
N SER A 54 -6.61 -10.18 11.74
CA SER A 54 -7.25 -10.25 13.07
C SER A 54 -8.28 -9.14 13.35
N LEU A 55 -8.35 -8.08 12.52
CA LEU A 55 -9.29 -6.96 12.71
C LEU A 55 -10.74 -7.29 12.34
N GLY A 56 -10.97 -8.45 11.69
CA GLY A 56 -12.29 -8.81 11.18
C GLY A 56 -12.79 -7.86 10.09
N ILE A 57 -11.89 -7.44 9.19
CA ILE A 57 -12.24 -6.77 7.93
C ILE A 57 -12.81 -7.77 6.92
N GLU A 58 -13.52 -7.30 5.89
CA GLU A 58 -14.08 -8.19 4.85
C GLU A 58 -12.99 -8.79 3.95
N SER A 59 -11.93 -8.02 3.66
CA SER A 59 -10.83 -8.49 2.82
C SER A 59 -9.87 -9.39 3.58
N TYR A 60 -9.39 -10.46 2.95
CA TYR A 60 -8.32 -11.29 3.48
C TYR A 60 -6.98 -10.93 2.84
N VAL A 61 -5.97 -10.66 3.66
CA VAL A 61 -4.62 -10.30 3.20
C VAL A 61 -3.72 -11.53 3.16
N ASN A 62 -3.22 -11.86 1.97
CA ASN A 62 -2.24 -12.90 1.73
C ASN A 62 -0.83 -12.33 1.59
N ASN A 63 -0.72 -11.16 0.96
CA ASN A 63 0.54 -10.45 0.76
C ASN A 63 0.31 -8.95 0.95
N VAL A 64 0.82 -8.40 2.05
CA VAL A 64 0.63 -6.97 2.37
C VAL A 64 1.20 -6.08 1.26
N PHE A 65 2.26 -6.48 0.56
CA PHE A 65 2.85 -5.64 -0.49
C PHE A 65 1.96 -5.52 -1.73
N GLU A 66 1.10 -6.50 -2.00
CA GLU A 66 0.25 -6.53 -3.20
C GLU A 66 -1.19 -6.14 -2.88
N ASP A 67 -1.75 -6.70 -1.82
CA ASP A 67 -3.18 -6.60 -1.52
C ASP A 67 -3.60 -5.17 -1.10
N VAL A 68 -2.67 -4.39 -0.54
CA VAL A 68 -2.93 -3.01 -0.09
C VAL A 68 -2.80 -1.96 -1.20
N ARG A 69 -2.25 -2.32 -2.36
CA ARG A 69 -1.87 -1.39 -3.45
C ARG A 69 -3.04 -0.65 -4.09
N ASN A 70 -4.24 -1.20 -3.99
CA ASN A 70 -5.47 -0.57 -4.51
C ASN A 70 -6.13 0.36 -3.47
N GLY A 71 -5.58 0.44 -2.26
CA GLY A 71 -6.08 1.24 -1.14
C GLY A 71 -7.32 0.69 -0.44
N TRP A 72 -7.98 -0.36 -0.93
CA TRP A 72 -9.24 -0.83 -0.34
C TRP A 72 -9.04 -1.41 1.06
N VAL A 73 -8.09 -2.34 1.22
CA VAL A 73 -7.78 -2.97 2.51
C VAL A 73 -7.45 -1.92 3.57
N LEU A 74 -6.70 -0.88 3.18
CA LEU A 74 -6.31 0.19 4.09
C LEU A 74 -7.48 1.08 4.50
N LEU A 75 -8.45 1.32 3.62
CA LEU A 75 -9.69 1.99 3.99
C LEU A 75 -10.50 1.13 4.97
N GLU A 76 -10.59 -0.19 4.79
CA GLU A 76 -11.27 -1.06 5.74
C GLU A 76 -10.59 -1.06 7.11
N VAL A 77 -9.26 -1.13 7.14
CA VAL A 77 -8.47 -1.01 8.38
C VAL A 77 -8.73 0.32 9.07
N LEU A 78 -8.67 1.45 8.33
CA LEU A 78 -8.95 2.78 8.88
C LEU A 78 -10.38 2.89 9.43
N HIS A 79 -11.36 2.30 8.75
CA HIS A 79 -12.74 2.28 9.22
C HIS A 79 -12.91 1.47 10.51
N LYS A 80 -12.21 0.33 10.65
CA LYS A 80 -12.25 -0.48 11.89
C LYS A 80 -11.53 0.20 13.04
N VAL A 81 -10.36 0.78 12.80
CA VAL A 81 -9.54 1.41 13.84
C VAL A 81 -10.09 2.77 14.24
N TYR A 82 -10.64 3.52 13.29
CA TYR A 82 -11.21 4.85 13.51
C TYR A 82 -12.54 4.99 12.74
N PRO A 83 -13.66 4.52 13.34
CA PRO A 83 -14.99 4.59 12.72
C PRO A 83 -15.38 6.01 12.33
N GLY A 84 -16.01 6.17 11.17
CA GLY A 84 -16.42 7.49 10.64
C GLY A 84 -15.35 8.26 9.86
N SER A 85 -14.11 7.77 9.81
CA SER A 85 -13.01 8.42 9.08
C SER A 85 -13.08 8.28 7.56
N VAL A 86 -13.65 7.16 7.10
CA VAL A 86 -13.71 6.78 5.70
C VAL A 86 -15.00 7.27 5.06
N ILE A 87 -14.86 8.03 3.98
CA ILE A 87 -15.97 8.46 3.12
C ILE A 87 -16.14 7.43 2.02
N TRP A 88 -17.01 6.44 2.22
CA TRP A 88 -17.21 5.34 1.27
C TRP A 88 -17.73 5.79 -0.10
N LYS A 89 -18.42 6.94 -0.16
CA LYS A 89 -18.87 7.56 -1.43
C LYS A 89 -17.72 7.91 -2.38
N HIS A 90 -16.53 8.18 -1.84
CA HIS A 90 -15.33 8.51 -2.61
C HIS A 90 -14.35 7.33 -2.69
N ALA A 91 -14.74 6.15 -2.21
CA ALA A 91 -13.95 4.94 -2.26
C ALA A 91 -14.47 4.00 -3.36
N SER A 92 -13.54 3.36 -4.07
CA SER A 92 -13.84 2.37 -5.10
C SER A 92 -13.52 0.96 -4.60
N LYS A 93 -14.54 0.09 -4.52
CA LYS A 93 -14.39 -1.32 -4.14
C LYS A 93 -13.75 -2.13 -5.28
N PRO A 94 -12.80 -3.04 -5.01
CA PRO A 94 -12.25 -3.96 -6.01
C PRO A 94 -13.32 -4.86 -6.65
N PRO A 95 -13.14 -5.30 -7.91
CA PRO A 95 -11.96 -5.10 -8.76
C PRO A 95 -11.89 -3.70 -9.41
N ILE A 96 -10.77 -2.99 -9.23
CA ILE A 96 -10.57 -1.63 -9.76
C ILE A 96 -9.80 -1.68 -11.08
N LYS A 97 -10.50 -1.46 -12.20
CA LYS A 97 -9.90 -1.43 -13.55
C LYS A 97 -9.15 -0.13 -13.84
N MET A 98 -9.68 1.00 -13.40
CA MET A 98 -9.13 2.32 -13.73
C MET A 98 -8.05 2.74 -12.72
N PRO A 99 -6.81 3.06 -13.15
CA PRO A 99 -5.73 3.42 -12.23
C PRO A 99 -6.04 4.61 -11.31
N PHE A 100 -6.73 5.63 -11.82
CA PHE A 100 -7.06 6.83 -11.03
C PHE A 100 -7.95 6.54 -9.81
N ARG A 101 -8.80 5.51 -9.87
CA ARG A 101 -9.63 5.09 -8.74
C ARG A 101 -8.81 4.48 -7.60
N LYS A 102 -7.69 3.82 -7.91
CA LYS A 102 -6.73 3.34 -6.90
C LYS A 102 -6.07 4.54 -6.21
N VAL A 103 -5.73 5.56 -6.99
CA VAL A 103 -5.14 6.81 -6.49
C VAL A 103 -6.13 7.57 -5.59
N GLU A 104 -7.41 7.64 -5.97
CA GLU A 104 -8.46 8.24 -5.13
C GLU A 104 -8.54 7.58 -3.74
N ASN A 105 -8.59 6.24 -3.70
CA ASN A 105 -8.56 5.49 -2.45
C ASN A 105 -7.32 5.84 -1.60
N CYS A 106 -6.14 5.82 -2.22
CA CYS A 106 -4.87 6.11 -1.56
C CYS A 106 -4.76 7.56 -1.08
N ASN A 107 -5.28 8.53 -1.84
CA ASN A 107 -5.33 9.93 -1.42
C ASN A 107 -6.21 10.11 -0.18
N GLN A 108 -7.35 9.40 -0.11
CA GLN A 108 -8.20 9.43 1.07
C GLN A 108 -7.48 8.86 2.30
N ILE A 109 -6.71 7.78 2.15
CA ILE A 109 -5.89 7.21 3.23
C ILE A 109 -4.88 8.22 3.77
N ILE A 110 -4.17 8.92 2.87
CA ILE A 110 -3.20 9.96 3.26
C ILE A 110 -3.89 11.13 3.96
N ARG A 111 -5.07 11.56 3.49
CA ARG A 111 -5.85 12.62 4.14
C ARG A 111 -6.20 12.23 5.58
N ILE A 112 -6.75 11.03 5.77
CA ILE A 112 -7.11 10.52 7.10
C ILE A 112 -5.87 10.41 7.98
N GLY A 113 -4.76 9.87 7.47
CA GLY A 113 -3.51 9.77 8.23
C GLY A 113 -2.97 11.13 8.68
N LYS A 114 -3.10 12.18 7.86
CA LYS A 114 -2.74 13.55 8.25
C LYS A 114 -3.66 14.12 9.33
N GLU A 115 -4.96 13.86 9.24
CA GLU A 115 -5.94 14.25 10.28
C GLU A 115 -5.67 13.55 11.62
N LEU A 116 -5.11 12.35 11.57
CA LEU A 116 -4.66 11.57 12.73
C LEU A 116 -3.28 11.97 13.27
N ASN A 117 -2.67 13.04 12.74
CA ASN A 117 -1.33 13.54 13.07
C ASN A 117 -0.18 12.57 12.78
N PHE A 118 -0.36 11.64 11.84
CA PHE A 118 0.73 10.76 11.42
C PHE A 118 1.77 11.52 10.59
N SER A 119 3.05 11.16 10.79
CA SER A 119 4.17 11.72 10.06
C SER A 119 4.22 11.20 8.61
N LEU A 120 3.37 11.75 7.75
CA LEU A 120 3.27 11.47 6.32
C LEU A 120 3.94 12.55 5.45
N VAL A 121 5.01 13.17 5.97
CA VAL A 121 5.78 14.18 5.24
C VAL A 121 6.33 13.55 3.96
N ASN A 122 6.07 14.20 2.82
CA ASN A 122 6.45 13.74 1.49
C ASN A 122 5.83 12.39 1.05
N VAL A 123 4.67 11.98 1.57
CA VAL A 123 3.92 10.79 1.07
C VAL A 123 2.62 11.22 0.39
N CYS A 124 2.40 10.73 -0.84
CA CYS A 124 1.23 10.96 -1.68
C CYS A 124 0.51 9.65 -1.99
N GLY A 125 -0.78 9.71 -2.38
CA GLY A 125 -1.52 8.49 -2.73
C GLY A 125 -0.92 7.72 -3.90
N ASN A 126 -0.25 8.41 -4.84
CA ASN A 126 0.53 7.80 -5.92
C ASN A 126 1.74 6.99 -5.45
N ASP A 127 2.21 7.18 -4.22
CA ASP A 127 3.31 6.38 -3.66
C ASP A 127 2.84 5.00 -3.17
N ILE A 128 1.54 4.86 -2.84
CA ILE A 128 0.94 3.59 -2.38
C ILE A 128 0.54 2.72 -3.59
N VAL A 129 0.11 3.36 -4.69
CA VAL A 129 -0.20 2.65 -5.93
C VAL A 129 1.13 2.29 -6.62
N PRO A 130 1.36 1.02 -7.03
CA PRO A 130 2.52 0.68 -7.82
C PRO A 130 2.52 1.54 -9.10
N GLN A 131 3.65 2.16 -9.41
CA GLN A 131 3.83 2.81 -10.70
C GLN A 131 3.92 1.76 -11.81
N THR A 132 2.79 1.16 -12.16
CA THR A 132 2.64 0.59 -13.49
C THR A 132 2.69 1.77 -14.45
N ILE A 133 3.86 2.00 -15.03
CA ILE A 133 4.21 2.68 -16.29
C ILE A 133 3.04 2.87 -17.28
N PHE A 134 2.01 3.63 -16.90
CA PHE A 134 0.90 4.00 -17.75
C PHE A 134 1.22 5.40 -18.29
N GLY A 135 2.08 5.45 -19.30
CA GLY A 135 2.40 6.73 -19.97
C GLY A 135 3.69 6.82 -20.77
N ARG A 136 4.59 5.82 -20.78
CA ARG A 136 5.83 5.93 -21.59
C ARG A 136 5.75 5.33 -23.00
N ASN A 137 4.77 4.48 -23.30
CA ASN A 137 4.73 3.72 -24.57
C ASN A 137 3.54 4.00 -25.50
N GLU A 138 2.73 5.04 -25.26
CA GLU A 138 1.70 5.47 -26.24
C GLU A 138 2.12 6.66 -27.12
N GLY A 139 3.31 7.23 -26.89
CA GLY A 139 3.89 8.27 -27.75
C GLY A 139 4.60 7.77 -29.01
N LEU A 140 4.85 6.46 -29.15
CA LEU A 140 5.66 5.89 -30.23
C LEU A 140 4.87 5.07 -31.27
N LYS A 141 3.53 5.06 -31.21
CA LYS A 141 2.67 4.45 -32.24
C LYS A 141 1.85 5.44 -33.08
N LYS A 142 2.13 6.75 -32.98
CA LYS A 142 1.50 7.80 -33.81
C LYS A 142 2.43 8.52 -34.80
N LEU A 143 3.56 7.91 -35.14
CA LEU A 143 4.34 8.28 -36.33
C LEU A 143 4.53 7.02 -37.18
N GLY A 144 3.41 6.55 -37.73
CA GLY A 144 3.39 5.82 -38.98
C GLY A 144 3.16 6.82 -40.11
N VAL A 145 4.21 7.58 -40.46
CA VAL A 145 4.52 8.14 -41.77
C VAL A 145 6.04 8.23 -41.85
#